data_AF-A0A2J6MQM8-F1
#
_entry.id   AF-A0A2J6MQM8-F1
#
_cell.length_a   1.000
_cell.length_b   1.000
_cell.length_c   1.000
_cell.angle_alpha   90.00
_cell.angle_beta   90.00
_cell.angle_gamma   90.00
#
_symmetry.space_group_name_H-M   'P 1'
#
loop_
_entity.id
_entity.type
_entity.pdbx_description
1 polymer ?
#
loop_
_entity_poly.entity_id
_entity_poly.type
_entity_poly.pdbx_seq_one_letter_code
_entity_poly.pdbx_strand_id
1 'polypeptide(L)'
;MSTISGSTSSTTPAEAAAAASAAAQAALQEASQSLISGVTGDTSMDVSTIVTALVDSKVAGQQAALETEVSNDDTQISAIGQLSAALSQLQVGLSPLFNGDIASTFNATVSGSGLSATASTGAASGAYTVDVSQIAQAQSLTSGAFSSSDAADMGTGTLTISVGGQSMSLDITSSNDTLSDIASAIRSSSDNPGITASVITGSNGTEYLSLDSSETGASNVINVSVSNTTSSSSPLVNLGVTSTAGATSSSGSSSTASSITSTSGAWTQNTAAQDAMLTINGIAASSSSNTVSGVLSGVTLTLGQSTSTTTPYTLSVAPNTSTMESDIETFVSDYNTVISTVASLTSFNSSGAAGSQGGPLLGSTMVNQIQATFGVIVGSSVTSGGITATLAQLGISLNPTSGTLTISDPTTLDNAVTSDPAQVEALFNSTNGIGQQLNAQITSFTQSGGIIDDTESTISTNLQSVTSQTTSLQTYIQQLTSQYTDEFTSLNDLMTTTNNESQYLTALFGGANSSGTLNSSSS
;
A
#
# COMPACT_ATOMS: atom_id res chain seq x y z
N MET A 1 13.25 -7.55 -2.85
CA MET A 1 14.73 -7.50 -2.89
C MET A 1 15.25 -8.57 -3.83
N SER A 2 15.57 -8.19 -5.07
CA SER A 2 16.43 -9.00 -5.93
C SER A 2 17.58 -8.08 -6.33
N THR A 3 18.75 -8.35 -5.78
CA THR A 3 19.97 -7.60 -6.06
C THR A 3 20.43 -7.94 -7.47
N ILE A 4 20.09 -7.09 -8.44
CA ILE A 4 20.76 -7.09 -9.74
C ILE A 4 22.12 -6.41 -9.53
N SER A 5 23.06 -7.18 -9.00
CA SER A 5 24.48 -6.96 -9.24
C SER A 5 24.77 -7.44 -10.66
N GLY A 6 24.36 -6.65 -11.64
CA GLY A 6 24.84 -6.74 -13.01
C GLY A 6 25.88 -5.66 -13.18
N SER A 7 27.15 -5.99 -12.97
CA SER A 7 28.26 -5.19 -13.49
C SER A 7 28.22 -5.28 -15.01
N THR A 8 27.33 -4.54 -15.66
CA THR A 8 27.44 -4.27 -17.09
C THR A 8 28.60 -3.30 -17.24
N SER A 9 29.78 -3.83 -17.56
CA SER A 9 30.85 -3.03 -18.12
C SER A 9 30.28 -2.31 -19.34
N SER A 10 29.88 -1.05 -19.15
CA SER A 10 29.48 -0.17 -20.25
C SER A 10 30.75 0.11 -21.04
N THR A 11 31.04 -0.73 -22.03
CA THR A 11 32.08 -0.44 -23.00
C THR A 11 31.69 0.84 -23.69
N THR A 12 32.54 1.85 -23.58
CA THR A 12 32.29 3.14 -24.23
C THR A 12 32.13 2.95 -25.74
N PRO A 13 31.44 3.83 -26.48
CA PRO A 13 31.39 3.75 -27.94
C PRO A 13 32.78 3.65 -28.58
N ALA A 14 33.79 4.26 -27.96
CA ALA A 14 35.19 4.17 -28.37
C ALA A 14 35.82 2.79 -28.08
N GLU A 15 35.52 2.17 -26.94
CA GLU A 15 35.98 0.81 -26.59
C GLU A 15 35.26 -0.26 -27.41
N ALA A 16 33.96 -0.12 -27.67
CA ALA A 16 33.21 -1.02 -28.53
C ALA A 16 33.68 -0.90 -30.00
N ALA A 17 33.90 0.33 -30.50
CA ALA A 17 34.51 0.54 -31.81
C ALA A 17 35.95 0.01 -31.89
N ALA A 18 36.74 0.15 -30.83
CA ALA A 18 38.10 -0.40 -30.74
C ALA A 18 38.08 -1.94 -30.68
N ALA A 19 37.17 -2.53 -29.90
CA ALA A 19 37.00 -3.98 -29.79
C ALA A 19 36.51 -4.59 -31.12
N ALA A 20 35.58 -3.93 -31.80
CA ALA A 20 35.13 -4.35 -33.11
C ALA A 20 36.19 -4.12 -34.20
N SER A 21 36.99 -3.06 -34.12
CA SER A 21 38.17 -2.89 -34.98
C SER A 21 39.22 -3.97 -34.72
N ALA A 22 39.39 -4.39 -33.47
CA ALA A 22 40.32 -5.48 -33.10
C ALA A 22 39.79 -6.84 -33.56
N ALA A 23 38.49 -7.11 -33.40
CA ALA A 23 37.81 -8.30 -33.90
C ALA A 23 37.86 -8.36 -35.43
N ALA A 24 37.62 -7.23 -36.11
CA ALA A 24 37.80 -7.10 -37.54
C ALA A 24 39.24 -7.37 -37.98
N GLN A 25 40.24 -6.84 -37.27
CA GLN A 25 41.66 -7.11 -37.57
C GLN A 25 42.06 -8.57 -37.32
N ALA A 26 41.48 -9.23 -36.30
CA ALA A 26 41.68 -10.65 -36.04
C ALA A 26 41.03 -11.50 -37.14
N ALA A 27 39.80 -11.18 -37.51
CA ALA A 27 39.10 -11.90 -38.57
C ALA A 27 39.67 -11.58 -39.97
N LEU A 28 40.28 -10.40 -40.20
CA LEU A 28 41.12 -10.10 -41.37
C LEU A 28 42.43 -10.92 -41.37
N GLN A 29 43.00 -11.23 -40.21
CA GLN A 29 44.15 -12.15 -40.10
C GLN A 29 43.76 -13.59 -40.39
N GLU A 30 42.60 -14.05 -39.93
CA GLU A 30 42.05 -15.37 -40.29
C GLU A 30 41.68 -15.44 -41.78
N ALA A 31 41.04 -14.40 -42.30
CA ALA A 31 40.72 -14.22 -43.71
C ALA A 31 41.97 -14.25 -44.59
N SER A 32 43.02 -13.54 -44.22
CA SER A 32 44.29 -13.53 -44.96
C SER A 32 45.00 -14.88 -44.89
N GLN A 33 44.95 -15.60 -43.76
CA GLN A 33 45.43 -16.98 -43.69
C GLN A 33 44.60 -17.94 -44.55
N SER A 34 43.28 -17.76 -44.62
CA SER A 34 42.38 -18.54 -45.51
C SER A 34 42.65 -18.23 -46.99
N LEU A 35 42.86 -16.97 -47.36
CA LEU A 35 43.26 -16.52 -48.70
C LEU A 35 44.60 -17.11 -49.13
N ILE A 36 45.60 -17.08 -48.24
CA ILE A 36 46.93 -17.66 -48.49
C ILE A 36 46.82 -19.19 -48.65
N SER A 37 46.02 -19.86 -47.80
CA SER A 37 45.77 -21.31 -47.89
C SER A 37 45.05 -21.70 -49.19
N GLY A 38 44.08 -20.90 -49.63
CA GLY A 38 43.34 -21.08 -50.89
C GLY A 38 44.20 -20.88 -52.14
N VAL A 39 45.12 -19.90 -52.13
CA VAL A 39 46.10 -19.69 -53.21
C VAL A 39 47.11 -20.83 -53.32
N THR A 40 47.43 -21.52 -52.21
CA THR A 40 48.34 -22.68 -52.21
C THR A 40 47.69 -24.00 -52.65
N GLY A 41 46.39 -23.99 -52.97
CA GLY A 41 45.71 -25.09 -53.68
C GLY A 41 45.20 -26.26 -52.83
N ASP A 42 45.14 -26.14 -51.50
CA ASP A 42 44.77 -27.28 -50.62
C ASP A 42 43.36 -27.17 -49.98
N THR A 43 42.73 -26.00 -49.89
CA THR A 43 41.31 -25.86 -49.44
C THR A 43 40.61 -24.60 -49.98
N SER A 44 39.28 -24.62 -50.13
CA SER A 44 38.45 -23.50 -50.60
C SER A 44 38.44 -22.31 -49.62
N MET A 45 38.41 -21.07 -50.12
CA MET A 45 38.32 -19.87 -49.29
C MET A 45 37.09 -19.86 -48.38
N ASP A 46 37.24 -19.48 -47.11
CA ASP A 46 36.13 -19.32 -46.17
C ASP A 46 35.49 -17.94 -46.32
N VAL A 47 34.69 -17.79 -47.38
CA VAL A 47 34.01 -16.53 -47.72
C VAL A 47 33.16 -15.99 -46.56
N SER A 48 32.58 -16.87 -45.74
CA SER A 48 31.67 -16.47 -44.66
C SER A 48 32.37 -15.69 -43.56
N THR A 49 33.58 -16.09 -43.15
CA THR A 49 34.34 -15.40 -42.10
C THR A 49 34.88 -14.05 -42.56
N ILE A 50 35.34 -13.96 -43.82
CA ILE A 50 35.82 -12.71 -44.42
C ILE A 50 34.69 -11.68 -44.52
N VAL A 51 33.53 -12.10 -45.02
CA VAL A 51 32.38 -11.22 -45.18
C VAL A 51 31.91 -10.69 -43.83
N THR A 52 31.77 -11.57 -42.84
CA THR A 52 31.36 -11.18 -41.47
C THR A 52 32.33 -10.15 -40.88
N ALA A 53 33.65 -10.41 -40.98
CA ALA A 53 34.69 -9.49 -40.50
C ALA A 53 34.58 -8.08 -41.09
N LEU A 54 34.37 -8.01 -42.41
CA LEU A 54 34.30 -6.74 -43.14
C LEU A 54 33.03 -5.96 -42.84
N VAL A 55 31.90 -6.65 -42.74
CA VAL A 55 30.61 -6.04 -42.41
C VAL A 55 30.64 -5.51 -40.98
N ASP A 56 31.06 -6.31 -40.00
CA ASP A 56 31.15 -5.92 -38.60
C ASP A 56 32.09 -4.71 -38.43
N SER A 57 33.26 -4.74 -39.07
CA SER A 57 34.20 -3.61 -39.08
C SER A 57 33.55 -2.32 -39.59
N LYS A 58 32.70 -2.43 -40.63
CA LYS A 58 32.10 -1.29 -41.30
C LYS A 58 31.03 -0.61 -40.46
N VAL A 59 30.28 -1.37 -39.67
CA VAL A 59 29.07 -0.89 -38.95
C VAL A 59 29.27 -0.71 -37.46
N ALA A 60 30.33 -1.27 -36.88
CA ALA A 60 30.53 -1.34 -35.44
C ALA A 60 30.38 -0.02 -34.68
N GLY A 61 30.94 1.08 -35.21
CA GLY A 61 30.85 2.37 -34.54
C GLY A 61 29.41 2.91 -34.46
N GLN A 62 28.63 2.71 -35.53
CA GLN A 62 27.23 3.13 -35.57
C GLN A 62 26.36 2.22 -34.70
N GLN A 63 26.59 0.91 -34.75
CA GLN A 63 25.88 -0.05 -33.92
C GLN A 63 26.12 0.24 -32.43
N ALA A 64 27.37 0.43 -32.02
CA ALA A 64 27.72 0.74 -30.63
C ALA A 64 27.09 2.06 -30.16
N ALA A 65 27.04 3.08 -31.01
CA ALA A 65 26.40 4.36 -30.67
C ALA A 65 24.89 4.21 -30.45
N LEU A 66 24.19 3.49 -31.33
CA LEU A 66 22.75 3.24 -31.21
C LEU A 66 22.42 2.36 -30.00
N GLU A 67 23.19 1.30 -29.74
CA GLU A 67 23.02 0.44 -28.57
C GLU A 67 23.24 1.21 -27.26
N THR A 68 24.22 2.13 -27.25
CA THR A 68 24.45 3.03 -26.11
C THR A 68 23.28 3.96 -25.88
N GLU A 69 22.73 4.55 -26.95
CA GLU A 69 21.58 5.45 -26.86
C GLU A 69 20.33 4.72 -26.35
N VAL A 70 20.05 3.51 -26.85
CA VAL A 70 18.97 2.64 -26.32
C VAL A 70 19.16 2.39 -24.84
N SER A 71 20.38 1.97 -24.42
CA SER A 71 20.68 1.71 -23.02
C SER A 71 20.52 2.96 -22.14
N ASN A 72 20.88 4.14 -22.66
CA ASN A 72 20.73 5.40 -21.93
C ASN A 72 19.26 5.76 -21.74
N ASP A 73 18.46 5.72 -22.81
CA ASP A 73 17.02 6.00 -22.76
C ASP A 73 16.29 5.03 -21.80
N ASP A 74 16.58 3.72 -21.86
CA ASP A 74 16.01 2.71 -20.95
C ASP A 74 16.38 2.99 -19.48
N THR A 75 17.64 3.39 -19.23
CA THR A 75 18.11 3.72 -17.88
C THR A 75 17.45 5.01 -17.39
N GLN A 76 17.25 6.00 -18.26
CA GLN A 76 16.54 7.24 -17.94
C GLN A 76 15.08 7.00 -17.60
N ILE A 77 14.36 6.19 -18.39
CA ILE A 77 12.97 5.80 -18.08
C ILE A 77 12.91 5.09 -16.72
N SER A 78 13.82 4.14 -16.48
CA SER A 78 13.91 3.44 -15.19
C SER A 78 14.21 4.39 -14.02
N ALA A 79 15.05 5.40 -14.23
CA ALA A 79 15.37 6.42 -13.24
C ALA A 79 14.17 7.35 -12.96
N ILE A 80 13.41 7.72 -13.99
CA ILE A 80 12.16 8.48 -13.86
C ILE A 80 11.13 7.69 -13.07
N GLY A 81 11.02 6.37 -13.32
CA GLY A 81 10.18 5.47 -12.52
C GLY A 81 10.56 5.45 -11.04
N GLN A 82 11.87 5.39 -10.73
CA GLN A 82 12.36 5.46 -9.34
C GLN A 82 12.03 6.80 -8.67
N LEU A 83 12.21 7.92 -9.37
CA LEU A 83 11.85 9.24 -8.87
C LEU A 83 10.34 9.35 -8.62
N SER A 84 9.52 8.88 -9.55
CA SER A 84 8.05 8.88 -9.44
C SER A 84 7.57 8.05 -8.26
N ALA A 85 8.20 6.89 -8.01
CA ALA A 85 7.92 6.07 -6.83
C ALA A 85 8.28 6.80 -5.53
N ALA A 86 9.44 7.46 -5.47
CA ALA A 86 9.85 8.24 -4.29
C ALA A 86 8.91 9.44 -4.04
N LEU A 87 8.48 10.14 -5.10
CA LEU A 87 7.51 11.24 -5.00
C LEU A 87 6.14 10.75 -4.52
N SER A 88 5.70 9.58 -5.00
CA SER A 88 4.44 8.96 -4.55
C SER A 88 4.51 8.57 -3.08
N GLN A 89 5.66 8.02 -2.62
CA GLN A 89 5.88 7.71 -1.21
C GLN A 89 5.83 8.98 -0.35
N LEU A 90 6.50 10.06 -0.78
CA LEU A 90 6.41 11.34 -0.10
C LEU A 90 4.97 11.87 -0.07
N GLN A 91 4.20 11.73 -1.14
CA GLN A 91 2.80 12.14 -1.16
C GLN A 91 1.95 11.40 -0.12
N VAL A 92 2.21 10.10 0.09
CA VAL A 92 1.57 9.30 1.14
C VAL A 92 1.99 9.79 2.52
N GLY A 93 3.29 9.98 2.77
CA GLY A 93 3.81 10.48 4.04
C GLY A 93 3.34 11.90 4.38
N LEU A 94 2.98 12.70 3.37
CA LEU A 94 2.41 14.04 3.54
C LEU A 94 0.92 14.03 3.90
N SER A 95 0.20 12.91 3.77
CA SER A 95 -1.26 12.86 3.99
C SER A 95 -1.70 13.52 5.30
N PRO A 96 -1.12 13.16 6.48
CA PRO A 96 -1.54 13.77 7.75
C PRO A 96 -1.24 15.28 7.84
N LEU A 97 -0.30 15.78 7.03
CA LEU A 97 0.18 17.16 7.03
C LEU A 97 -0.57 18.07 6.06
N PHE A 98 -1.41 17.53 5.16
CA PHE A 98 -2.22 18.34 4.24
C PHE A 98 -3.73 18.18 4.43
N ASN A 99 -4.18 17.11 5.09
CA ASN A 99 -5.62 16.89 5.34
C ASN A 99 -6.11 17.56 6.64
N GLY A 100 -5.21 18.10 7.46
CA GLY A 100 -5.53 18.72 8.76
C GLY A 100 -5.62 17.73 9.92
N ASP A 101 -5.22 16.47 9.72
CA ASP A 101 -5.22 15.45 10.77
C ASP A 101 -4.22 15.79 11.86
N ILE A 102 -3.05 16.33 11.50
CA ILE A 102 -2.03 16.75 12.47
C ILE A 102 -2.58 17.74 13.51
N ALA A 103 -3.50 18.62 13.11
CA ALA A 103 -4.15 19.62 13.96
C ALA A 103 -5.31 19.07 14.81
N SER A 104 -5.81 17.88 14.47
CA SER A 104 -7.09 17.38 14.98
C SER A 104 -6.97 16.06 15.72
N THR A 105 -5.74 15.60 15.96
CA THR A 105 -5.44 14.44 16.80
C THR A 105 -5.42 14.83 18.28
N PHE A 106 -6.33 14.24 19.04
CA PHE A 106 -6.39 14.38 20.50
C PHE A 106 -6.18 13.02 21.15
N ASN A 107 -5.53 13.03 22.30
CA ASN A 107 -5.42 11.89 23.19
C ASN A 107 -6.34 12.08 24.40
N ALA A 108 -7.02 11.01 24.80
CA ALA A 108 -7.83 10.95 26.00
C ALA A 108 -7.22 9.93 26.96
N THR A 109 -6.63 10.41 28.05
CA THR A 109 -6.04 9.57 29.09
C THR A 109 -6.94 9.53 30.30
N VAL A 110 -7.09 8.35 30.92
CA VAL A 110 -7.95 8.15 32.08
C VAL A 110 -7.13 7.60 33.23
N SER A 111 -7.38 8.09 34.44
CA SER A 111 -6.78 7.50 35.65
C SER A 111 -7.44 6.15 35.97
N GLY A 112 -6.66 5.08 36.20
CA GLY A 112 -7.19 3.77 36.63
C GLY A 112 -7.54 2.81 35.49
N SER A 113 -8.19 1.69 35.81
CA SER A 113 -8.41 0.55 34.88
C SER A 113 -9.87 0.22 34.58
N GLY A 114 -10.83 1.02 35.06
CA GLY A 114 -12.27 0.77 34.89
C GLY A 114 -12.98 1.66 33.86
N LEU A 115 -12.26 2.59 33.25
CA LEU A 115 -12.75 3.52 32.24
C LEU A 115 -11.65 3.72 31.20
N SER A 116 -12.02 3.64 29.92
CA SER A 116 -11.18 4.10 28.82
C SER A 116 -11.89 5.19 28.03
N ALA A 117 -11.12 5.99 27.31
CA ALA A 117 -11.65 7.09 26.52
C ALA A 117 -10.88 7.21 25.22
N THR A 118 -11.56 7.66 24.17
CA THR A 118 -10.97 8.04 22.89
C THR A 118 -11.41 9.46 22.58
N ALA A 119 -10.47 10.28 22.10
CA ALA A 119 -10.77 11.62 21.62
C ALA A 119 -10.65 11.65 20.09
N SER A 120 -11.47 12.50 19.50
CA SER A 120 -11.61 12.72 18.06
C SER A 120 -11.57 14.22 17.78
N THR A 121 -11.68 14.58 16.51
CA THR A 121 -11.66 15.98 16.08
C THR A 121 -12.75 16.80 16.80
N GLY A 122 -12.40 17.99 17.25
CA GLY A 122 -13.31 18.85 18.02
C GLY A 122 -13.45 18.50 19.50
N ALA A 123 -12.61 17.61 20.03
CA ALA A 123 -12.46 17.44 21.47
C ALA A 123 -11.86 18.71 22.10
N ALA A 124 -12.37 19.09 23.28
CA ALA A 124 -11.86 20.23 24.02
C ALA A 124 -10.79 19.77 25.03
N SER A 125 -9.56 20.28 24.89
CA SER A 125 -8.47 20.04 25.83
C SER A 125 -8.86 20.44 27.26
N GLY A 126 -8.55 19.58 28.22
CA GLY A 126 -8.87 19.82 29.62
C GLY A 126 -8.91 18.55 30.45
N ALA A 127 -8.98 18.75 31.76
CA ALA A 127 -9.20 17.68 32.73
C ALA A 127 -10.67 17.66 33.15
N TYR A 128 -11.29 16.49 33.09
CA TYR A 128 -12.68 16.23 33.43
C TYR A 128 -12.74 15.18 34.53
N THR A 129 -13.55 15.41 35.56
CA THR A 129 -13.85 14.42 36.59
C THR A 129 -15.02 13.57 36.11
N VAL A 130 -14.81 12.26 35.99
CA VAL A 130 -15.81 11.29 35.56
C VAL A 130 -16.12 10.34 36.71
N ASP A 131 -17.37 10.33 37.17
CA ASP A 131 -17.87 9.38 38.16
C ASP A 131 -18.84 8.41 37.49
N VAL A 132 -18.65 7.10 37.64
CA VAL A 132 -19.48 6.07 37.02
C VAL A 132 -20.24 5.33 38.11
N SER A 133 -21.42 5.84 38.46
CA SER A 133 -22.27 5.24 39.49
C SER A 133 -22.84 3.87 39.10
N GLN A 134 -23.03 3.61 37.80
CA GLN A 134 -23.63 2.37 37.30
C GLN A 134 -23.20 2.08 35.86
N ILE A 135 -22.97 0.80 35.53
CA ILE A 135 -22.76 0.33 34.15
C ILE A 135 -24.06 -0.17 33.53
N ALA A 136 -24.18 -0.06 32.21
CA ALA A 136 -25.29 -0.62 31.47
C ALA A 136 -25.20 -2.15 31.50
N GLN A 137 -26.33 -2.81 31.73
CA GLN A 137 -26.42 -4.28 31.70
C GLN A 137 -27.54 -4.72 30.76
N ALA A 138 -27.33 -5.86 30.11
CA ALA A 138 -28.31 -6.53 29.27
C ALA A 138 -29.16 -7.46 30.14
N GLN A 139 -30.44 -7.58 29.80
CA GLN A 139 -31.32 -8.50 30.54
C GLN A 139 -30.97 -9.95 30.22
N SER A 140 -30.92 -10.79 31.25
CA SER A 140 -30.77 -12.24 31.14
C SER A 140 -31.88 -12.90 31.95
N LEU A 141 -32.63 -13.79 31.29
CA LEU A 141 -33.79 -14.47 31.84
C LEU A 141 -33.64 -15.98 31.67
N THR A 142 -33.92 -16.73 32.73
CA THR A 142 -34.03 -18.19 32.69
C THR A 142 -35.48 -18.60 32.96
N SER A 143 -36.05 -19.47 32.13
CA SER A 143 -37.42 -19.98 32.31
C SER A 143 -37.57 -20.81 33.58
N GLY A 144 -38.81 -21.20 33.89
CA GLY A 144 -39.06 -22.29 34.83
C GLY A 144 -38.51 -23.62 34.31
N ALA A 145 -38.42 -24.63 35.19
CA ALA A 145 -37.97 -25.96 34.83
C ALA A 145 -39.01 -26.71 33.98
N PHE A 146 -38.56 -27.30 32.88
CA PHE A 146 -39.32 -28.26 32.09
C PHE A 146 -38.82 -29.68 32.38
N SER A 147 -39.74 -30.63 32.56
CA SER A 147 -39.37 -32.05 32.61
C SER A 147 -38.84 -32.49 31.25
N SER A 148 -38.06 -33.59 31.19
CA SER A 148 -37.57 -34.10 29.91
C SER A 148 -38.69 -34.49 28.93
N SER A 149 -39.84 -34.93 29.45
CA SER A 149 -41.02 -35.19 28.63
C SER A 149 -41.67 -33.91 28.11
N ASP A 150 -41.73 -32.86 28.93
CA ASP A 150 -42.26 -31.57 28.48
C ASP A 150 -41.31 -30.96 27.45
N ALA A 151 -40.01 -30.90 27.75
CA ALA A 151 -38.97 -30.34 26.88
C ALA A 151 -38.91 -30.98 25.48
N ALA A 152 -39.31 -32.25 25.36
CA ALA A 152 -39.42 -32.98 24.10
C ALA A 152 -40.74 -32.73 23.34
N ASP A 153 -41.76 -32.15 23.98
CA ASP A 153 -43.06 -31.81 23.41
C ASP A 153 -43.65 -30.58 24.13
N MET A 154 -43.21 -29.39 23.70
CA MET A 154 -43.74 -28.12 24.21
C MET A 154 -45.19 -27.90 23.78
N GLY A 155 -45.64 -28.57 22.72
CA GLY A 155 -46.88 -28.30 22.02
C GLY A 155 -46.78 -27.16 21.00
N THR A 156 -47.84 -27.00 20.21
CA THR A 156 -47.89 -26.06 19.09
C THR A 156 -48.55 -24.73 19.46
N GLY A 157 -48.13 -23.64 18.82
CA GLY A 157 -48.69 -22.31 18.99
C GLY A 157 -47.81 -21.25 18.33
N THR A 158 -48.05 -19.98 18.65
CA THR A 158 -47.24 -18.86 18.16
C THR A 158 -46.54 -18.18 19.33
N LEU A 159 -45.21 -18.13 19.28
CA LEU A 159 -44.33 -17.49 20.25
C LEU A 159 -43.89 -16.12 19.72
N THR A 160 -44.35 -15.04 20.33
CA THR A 160 -43.95 -13.68 19.99
C THR A 160 -43.00 -13.15 21.04
N ILE A 161 -41.80 -12.76 20.61
CA ILE A 161 -40.72 -12.31 21.48
C ILE A 161 -40.32 -10.89 21.08
N SER A 162 -40.15 -9.99 22.04
CA SER A 162 -39.72 -8.62 21.78
C SER A 162 -38.61 -8.13 22.69
N VAL A 163 -37.73 -7.30 22.15
CA VAL A 163 -36.68 -6.54 22.87
C VAL A 163 -36.63 -5.12 22.34
N GLY A 164 -36.58 -4.12 23.23
CA GLY A 164 -36.30 -2.74 22.83
C GLY A 164 -37.31 -2.13 21.85
N GLY A 165 -38.55 -2.65 21.82
CA GLY A 165 -39.60 -2.25 20.87
C GLY A 165 -39.63 -3.01 19.55
N GLN A 166 -38.63 -3.86 19.28
CA GLN A 166 -38.60 -4.76 18.12
C GLN A 166 -39.18 -6.12 18.50
N SER A 167 -39.88 -6.78 17.58
CA SER A 167 -40.55 -8.06 17.84
C SER A 167 -40.34 -9.07 16.73
N MET A 168 -40.20 -10.34 17.10
CA MET A 168 -40.29 -11.50 16.21
C MET A 168 -41.50 -12.35 16.58
N SER A 169 -42.05 -13.06 15.60
CA SER A 169 -43.06 -14.08 15.81
C SER A 169 -42.57 -15.40 15.24
N LEU A 170 -42.66 -16.46 16.03
CA LEU A 170 -42.24 -17.80 15.66
C LEU A 170 -43.42 -18.76 15.77
N ASP A 171 -43.71 -19.45 14.67
CA ASP A 171 -44.71 -20.51 14.67
C ASP A 171 -44.08 -21.84 15.11
N ILE A 172 -44.63 -22.39 16.19
CA ILE A 172 -44.26 -23.68 16.77
C ILE A 172 -45.27 -24.73 16.30
N THR A 173 -44.75 -25.70 15.57
CA THR A 173 -45.47 -26.82 14.96
C THR A 173 -44.89 -28.13 15.48
N SER A 174 -45.52 -29.26 15.15
CA SER A 174 -45.01 -30.60 15.50
C SER A 174 -43.67 -30.99 14.86
N SER A 175 -43.05 -30.08 14.09
CA SER A 175 -41.74 -30.28 13.47
C SER A 175 -40.62 -29.53 14.19
N ASN A 176 -40.96 -28.67 15.16
CA ASN A 176 -40.04 -27.79 15.88
C ASN A 176 -40.54 -27.45 17.30
N ASP A 177 -41.28 -28.36 17.93
CA ASP A 177 -41.90 -28.21 19.25
C ASP A 177 -41.04 -28.74 20.41
N THR A 178 -39.76 -29.02 20.20
CA THR A 178 -38.83 -29.26 21.32
C THR A 178 -38.26 -27.94 21.85
N LEU A 179 -37.90 -27.87 23.14
CA LEU A 179 -37.28 -26.67 23.73
C LEU A 179 -35.97 -26.28 23.02
N SER A 180 -35.22 -27.27 22.56
CA SER A 180 -33.99 -27.09 21.78
C SER A 180 -34.28 -26.52 20.38
N ASP A 181 -35.35 -26.98 19.72
CA ASP A 181 -35.77 -26.46 18.42
C ASP A 181 -36.27 -25.02 18.56
N ILE A 182 -37.02 -24.70 19.61
CA ILE A 182 -37.44 -23.33 19.93
C ILE A 182 -36.21 -22.42 20.11
N ALA A 183 -35.24 -22.81 20.94
CA ALA A 183 -34.02 -22.03 21.13
C ALA A 183 -33.23 -21.83 19.81
N SER A 184 -33.20 -22.86 18.96
CA SER A 184 -32.57 -22.80 17.64
C SER A 184 -33.32 -21.92 16.65
N ALA A 185 -34.65 -21.98 16.65
CA ALA A 185 -35.52 -21.16 15.82
C ALA A 185 -35.47 -19.68 16.23
N ILE A 186 -35.34 -19.37 17.52
CA ILE A 186 -35.09 -18.01 17.99
C ILE A 186 -33.78 -17.47 17.39
N ARG A 187 -32.67 -18.22 17.56
CA ARG A 187 -31.34 -17.79 17.07
C ARG A 187 -31.24 -17.69 15.55
N SER A 188 -31.99 -18.50 14.81
CA SER A 188 -31.90 -18.56 13.33
C SER A 188 -32.91 -17.69 12.60
N SER A 189 -33.87 -17.09 13.32
CA SER A 189 -34.85 -16.19 12.71
C SER A 189 -34.19 -14.93 12.15
N SER A 190 -34.56 -14.53 10.94
CA SER A 190 -34.13 -13.26 10.32
C SER A 190 -34.67 -12.04 11.04
N ASP A 191 -35.80 -12.19 11.75
CA ASP A 191 -36.49 -11.10 12.44
C ASP A 191 -36.07 -11.02 13.92
N ASN A 192 -35.02 -11.74 14.33
CA ASN A 192 -34.57 -11.80 15.71
C ASN A 192 -34.24 -10.37 16.24
N PRO A 193 -34.92 -9.91 17.33
CA PRO A 193 -34.78 -8.55 17.83
C PRO A 193 -33.50 -8.32 18.66
N GLY A 194 -32.53 -9.23 18.62
CA GLY A 194 -31.31 -9.17 19.42
C GLY A 194 -31.36 -10.06 20.67
N ILE A 195 -31.89 -11.28 20.55
CA ILE A 195 -31.90 -12.29 21.63
C ILE A 195 -31.03 -13.48 21.25
N THR A 196 -30.17 -13.86 22.18
CA THR A 196 -29.52 -15.17 22.16
C THR A 196 -30.33 -16.13 23.03
N ALA A 197 -30.68 -17.29 22.48
CA ALA A 197 -31.41 -18.33 23.20
C ALA A 197 -30.56 -19.60 23.34
N SER A 198 -30.57 -20.20 24.53
CA SER A 198 -29.90 -21.47 24.81
C SER A 198 -30.73 -22.36 25.74
N VAL A 199 -30.47 -23.66 25.70
CA VAL A 199 -31.08 -24.62 26.63
C VAL A 199 -30.03 -25.04 27.65
N ILE A 200 -30.39 -24.92 28.93
CA ILE A 200 -29.56 -25.37 30.05
C ILE A 200 -30.20 -26.63 30.61
N THR A 201 -29.43 -27.72 30.70
CA THR A 201 -29.89 -28.97 31.31
C THR A 201 -29.37 -29.08 32.75
N GLY A 202 -30.27 -29.17 33.72
CA GLY A 202 -29.96 -29.34 35.13
C GLY A 202 -29.61 -30.80 35.51
N SER A 203 -29.12 -31.00 36.74
CA SER A 203 -28.63 -32.30 37.23
C SER A 203 -29.67 -33.43 37.26
N ASN A 204 -30.97 -33.09 37.24
CA ASN A 204 -32.07 -34.06 37.25
C ASN A 204 -32.66 -34.30 35.85
N GLY A 205 -32.00 -33.83 34.79
CA GLY A 205 -32.51 -33.92 33.41
C GLY A 205 -33.65 -32.96 33.10
N THR A 206 -33.90 -31.98 33.97
CA THR A 206 -34.81 -30.87 33.66
C THR A 206 -34.12 -29.83 32.79
N GLU A 207 -34.86 -29.21 31.89
CA GLU A 207 -34.35 -28.26 30.92
C GLU A 207 -34.93 -26.86 31.16
N TYR A 208 -34.13 -25.84 30.86
CA TYR A 208 -34.47 -24.43 31.03
C TYR A 208 -34.10 -23.66 29.77
N LEU A 209 -34.96 -22.74 29.35
CA LEU A 209 -34.64 -21.80 28.29
C LEU A 209 -33.97 -20.56 28.91
N SER A 210 -32.73 -20.30 28.52
CA SER A 210 -32.04 -19.03 28.81
C SER A 210 -32.19 -18.09 27.63
N LEU A 211 -32.63 -16.88 27.90
CA LEU A 211 -32.76 -15.79 26.94
C LEU A 211 -31.90 -14.61 27.41
N ASP A 212 -30.97 -14.20 26.56
CA ASP A 212 -30.03 -13.12 26.82
C ASP A 212 -30.18 -12.03 25.76
N SER A 213 -30.41 -10.79 26.17
CA SER A 213 -30.41 -9.63 25.27
C SER A 213 -28.99 -9.36 24.76
N SER A 214 -28.84 -9.09 23.47
CA SER A 214 -27.56 -8.69 22.88
C SER A 214 -27.19 -7.24 23.20
N GLU A 215 -28.19 -6.42 23.53
CA GLU A 215 -28.02 -5.00 23.84
C GLU A 215 -28.24 -4.72 25.33
N THR A 216 -27.43 -3.83 25.89
CA THR A 216 -27.59 -3.32 27.26
C THR A 216 -28.60 -2.18 27.32
N GLY A 217 -29.04 -1.81 28.51
CA GLY A 217 -29.89 -0.62 28.72
C GLY A 217 -31.28 -0.96 29.21
N ALA A 218 -31.87 -0.06 29.99
CA ALA A 218 -33.14 -0.26 30.71
C ALA A 218 -34.33 -0.54 29.79
N SER A 219 -34.29 -0.05 28.54
CA SER A 219 -35.35 -0.26 27.53
C SER A 219 -35.25 -1.60 26.81
N ASN A 220 -34.08 -2.25 26.83
CA ASN A 220 -33.82 -3.51 26.14
C ASN A 220 -34.26 -4.71 26.99
N VAL A 221 -35.54 -4.71 27.35
CA VAL A 221 -36.18 -5.78 28.11
C VAL A 221 -36.81 -6.83 27.19
N ILE A 222 -36.74 -8.09 27.62
CA ILE A 222 -37.26 -9.27 26.95
C ILE A 222 -38.70 -9.51 27.39
N ASN A 223 -39.62 -9.52 26.43
CA ASN A 223 -40.99 -9.96 26.64
C ASN A 223 -41.28 -11.15 25.73
N VAL A 224 -41.93 -12.17 26.29
CA VAL A 224 -42.36 -13.36 25.57
C VAL A 224 -43.85 -13.52 25.78
N SER A 225 -44.59 -13.60 24.68
CA SER A 225 -46.02 -13.89 24.69
C SER A 225 -46.30 -15.13 23.85
N VAL A 226 -47.25 -15.94 24.33
CA VAL A 226 -47.63 -17.19 23.70
C VAL A 226 -49.10 -17.10 23.33
N SER A 227 -49.44 -17.40 22.09
CA SER A 227 -50.80 -17.35 21.56
C SER A 227 -51.10 -18.55 20.67
N ASN A 228 -52.37 -18.70 20.26
CA ASN A 228 -52.82 -19.75 19.34
C ASN A 228 -52.44 -21.18 19.75
N THR A 229 -52.34 -21.48 21.06
CA THR A 229 -51.99 -22.82 21.52
C THR A 229 -53.14 -23.80 21.34
N THR A 230 -52.83 -25.06 21.08
CA THR A 230 -53.81 -26.14 20.92
C THR A 230 -54.46 -26.57 22.24
N SER A 231 -53.81 -26.28 23.38
CA SER A 231 -54.32 -26.53 24.73
C SER A 231 -53.82 -25.46 25.70
N SER A 232 -54.67 -25.05 26.64
CA SER A 232 -54.29 -24.15 27.73
C SER A 232 -53.34 -24.80 28.76
N SER A 233 -53.08 -26.10 28.64
CA SER A 233 -52.15 -26.86 29.49
C SER A 233 -50.86 -27.27 28.75
N SER A 234 -50.66 -26.82 27.51
CA SER A 234 -49.41 -27.07 26.77
C SER A 234 -48.22 -26.43 27.51
N PRO A 235 -47.08 -27.13 27.69
CA PRO A 235 -45.90 -26.56 28.35
C PRO A 235 -45.42 -25.23 27.75
N LEU A 236 -45.65 -25.02 26.44
CA LEU A 236 -45.30 -23.78 25.73
C LEU A 236 -45.85 -22.52 26.43
N VAL A 237 -47.05 -22.58 27.03
CA VAL A 237 -47.65 -21.40 27.71
C VAL A 237 -46.78 -20.89 28.87
N ASN A 238 -45.97 -21.76 29.48
CA ASN A 238 -45.08 -21.41 30.59
C ASN A 238 -43.85 -20.60 30.15
N LEU A 239 -43.63 -20.44 28.85
CA LEU A 239 -42.62 -19.51 28.33
C LEU A 239 -43.09 -18.04 28.35
N GLY A 240 -44.36 -17.76 28.65
CA GLY A 240 -44.84 -16.37 28.75
C GLY A 240 -44.20 -15.59 29.90
N VAL A 241 -43.53 -14.49 29.59
CA VAL A 241 -42.93 -13.55 30.55
C VAL A 241 -43.09 -12.10 30.09
N THR A 242 -43.46 -11.22 31.02
CA THR A 242 -43.53 -9.78 30.76
C THR A 242 -42.47 -9.08 31.60
N SER A 243 -41.51 -8.43 30.94
CA SER A 243 -40.57 -7.53 31.59
C SER A 243 -41.09 -6.09 31.56
N THR A 244 -40.83 -5.34 32.63
CA THR A 244 -41.05 -3.90 32.74
C THR A 244 -39.70 -3.21 32.83
N ALA A 245 -39.45 -2.28 31.91
CA ALA A 245 -38.24 -1.46 31.88
C ALA A 245 -38.05 -0.69 33.18
N GLY A 246 -36.79 -0.52 33.58
CA GLY A 246 -36.41 0.37 34.65
C GLY A 246 -36.68 1.84 34.30
N ALA A 247 -36.96 2.67 35.31
CA ALA A 247 -37.12 4.10 35.10
C ALA A 247 -35.80 4.82 35.34
N THR A 248 -35.36 5.60 34.37
CA THR A 248 -34.24 6.55 34.53
C THR A 248 -34.81 7.88 35.00
N SER A 249 -34.21 8.48 36.04
CA SER A 249 -34.65 9.78 36.55
C SER A 249 -34.55 10.85 35.47
N SER A 250 -35.41 11.87 35.51
CA SER A 250 -35.34 13.00 34.58
C SER A 250 -34.02 13.77 34.64
N SER A 251 -33.28 13.63 35.75
CA SER A 251 -31.94 14.17 35.93
C SER A 251 -30.82 13.25 35.40
N GLY A 252 -31.13 12.03 34.95
CA GLY A 252 -30.13 11.06 34.51
C GLY A 252 -29.13 10.68 35.61
N SER A 253 -29.54 10.70 36.89
CA SER A 253 -28.65 10.45 38.05
C SER A 253 -28.92 9.13 38.78
N SER A 254 -30.04 8.48 38.46
CA SER A 254 -30.37 7.15 38.96
C SER A 254 -31.23 6.44 37.92
N SER A 255 -31.00 5.14 37.72
CA SER A 255 -31.93 4.27 37.01
C SER A 255 -32.25 3.07 37.89
N THR A 256 -33.51 2.63 37.85
CA THR A 256 -33.90 1.38 38.51
C THR A 256 -33.61 0.19 37.60
N ALA A 257 -33.34 -0.97 38.17
CA ALA A 257 -33.29 -2.23 37.43
C ALA A 257 -34.66 -2.59 36.82
N SER A 258 -34.65 -3.28 35.67
CA SER A 258 -35.86 -3.92 35.11
C SER A 258 -36.44 -4.96 36.07
N SER A 259 -37.72 -5.29 35.90
CA SER A 259 -38.39 -6.35 36.66
C SER A 259 -39.22 -7.25 35.76
N ILE A 260 -39.48 -8.50 36.21
CA ILE A 260 -40.32 -9.45 35.48
C ILE A 260 -41.61 -9.77 36.22
N THR A 261 -42.67 -10.00 35.46
CA THR A 261 -43.91 -10.63 35.90
C THR A 261 -44.17 -11.82 34.99
N SER A 262 -44.36 -13.01 35.56
CA SER A 262 -44.61 -14.22 34.78
C SER A 262 -46.09 -14.59 34.84
N THR A 263 -46.67 -14.97 33.70
CA THR A 263 -48.10 -15.22 33.56
C THR A 263 -48.48 -16.65 33.99
N SER A 264 -47.59 -17.63 33.81
CA SER A 264 -47.81 -19.03 34.22
C SER A 264 -46.55 -19.84 34.57
N GLY A 265 -45.36 -19.51 34.03
CA GLY A 265 -44.07 -20.15 34.37
C GLY A 265 -43.28 -19.37 35.43
N ALA A 266 -42.38 -20.04 36.16
CA ALA A 266 -41.51 -19.37 37.14
C ALA A 266 -40.21 -18.90 36.47
N TRP A 267 -40.25 -17.78 35.73
CA TRP A 267 -39.02 -17.17 35.20
C TRP A 267 -38.19 -16.55 36.31
N THR A 268 -36.86 -16.61 36.15
CA THR A 268 -35.88 -15.94 37.01
C THR A 268 -35.14 -14.90 36.19
N GLN A 269 -35.01 -13.68 36.73
CA GLN A 269 -34.16 -12.65 36.14
C GLN A 269 -32.75 -12.77 36.71
N ASN A 270 -31.83 -13.29 35.91
CA ASN A 270 -30.42 -13.47 36.28
C ASN A 270 -29.68 -12.13 36.32
N THR A 271 -29.93 -11.29 35.31
CA THR A 271 -29.39 -9.93 35.21
C THR A 271 -30.51 -8.99 34.77
N ALA A 272 -30.63 -7.85 35.45
CA ALA A 272 -31.60 -6.81 35.07
C ALA A 272 -31.06 -5.95 33.93
N ALA A 273 -31.93 -5.58 32.98
CA ALA A 273 -31.63 -4.50 32.05
C ALA A 273 -31.59 -3.18 32.81
N GLN A 274 -30.52 -2.41 32.60
CA GLN A 274 -30.34 -1.08 33.20
C GLN A 274 -29.40 -0.23 32.34
N ASP A 275 -29.57 1.09 32.41
CA ASP A 275 -28.71 2.07 31.73
C ASP A 275 -27.40 2.30 32.51
N ALA A 276 -26.36 2.71 31.81
CA ALA A 276 -25.17 3.30 32.41
C ALA A 276 -25.50 4.68 32.97
N MET A 277 -24.97 4.98 34.16
CA MET A 277 -25.19 6.22 34.88
C MET A 277 -23.84 6.82 35.27
N LEU A 278 -23.55 8.02 34.77
CA LEU A 278 -22.29 8.69 35.01
C LEU A 278 -22.48 10.19 35.25
N THR A 279 -21.47 10.84 35.82
CA THR A 279 -21.37 12.29 35.86
C THR A 279 -20.06 12.75 35.25
N ILE A 280 -20.08 13.87 34.51
CA ILE A 280 -18.89 14.55 34.01
C ILE A 280 -18.86 15.95 34.63
N ASN A 281 -17.85 16.25 35.43
CA ASN A 281 -17.77 17.49 36.23
C ASN A 281 -19.04 17.74 37.07
N GLY A 282 -19.66 16.66 37.57
CA GLY A 282 -20.91 16.71 38.34
C GLY A 282 -22.19 16.86 37.51
N ILE A 283 -22.10 16.97 36.18
CA ILE A 283 -23.26 16.97 35.28
C ILE A 283 -23.63 15.51 35.00
N ALA A 284 -24.85 15.14 35.35
CA ALA A 284 -25.35 13.79 35.17
C ALA A 284 -25.66 13.46 33.71
N ALA A 285 -25.35 12.24 33.31
CA ALA A 285 -25.62 11.67 32.00
C ALA A 285 -25.96 10.19 32.14
N SER A 286 -26.75 9.69 31.19
CA SER A 286 -27.13 8.29 31.10
C SER A 286 -26.96 7.77 29.68
N SER A 287 -26.73 6.46 29.54
CA SER A 287 -26.58 5.80 28.25
C SER A 287 -27.14 4.38 28.30
N SER A 288 -27.81 3.93 27.25
CA SER A 288 -28.20 2.52 27.11
C SER A 288 -27.00 1.59 26.89
N SER A 289 -25.85 2.13 26.47
CA SER A 289 -24.62 1.38 26.20
C SER A 289 -23.48 1.77 27.14
N ASN A 290 -22.55 0.83 27.36
CA ASN A 290 -21.27 1.10 28.02
C ASN A 290 -20.28 1.85 27.11
N THR A 291 -20.58 2.04 25.83
CA THR A 291 -19.88 2.97 24.94
C THR A 291 -20.69 4.26 24.83
N VAL A 292 -20.26 5.27 25.58
CA VAL A 292 -20.96 6.56 25.73
C VAL A 292 -20.32 7.59 24.82
N SER A 293 -21.07 8.05 23.82
CA SER A 293 -20.67 9.13 22.91
C SER A 293 -21.61 10.33 23.06
N GLY A 294 -21.14 11.52 22.67
CA GLY A 294 -21.96 12.75 22.62
C GLY A 294 -22.20 13.46 23.96
N VAL A 295 -21.83 12.86 25.10
CA VAL A 295 -21.89 13.54 26.41
C VAL A 295 -20.79 14.60 26.55
N LEU A 296 -19.63 14.35 25.96
CA LEU A 296 -18.54 15.32 25.81
C LEU A 296 -18.20 15.41 24.32
N SER A 297 -18.18 16.63 23.77
CA SER A 297 -17.90 16.84 22.34
C SER A 297 -16.54 16.24 21.96
N GLY A 298 -16.52 15.47 20.88
CA GLY A 298 -15.31 14.82 20.37
C GLY A 298 -14.76 13.70 21.25
N VAL A 299 -15.43 13.27 22.32
CA VAL A 299 -14.94 12.20 23.22
C VAL A 299 -15.94 11.05 23.29
N THR A 300 -15.43 9.82 23.19
CA THR A 300 -16.18 8.59 23.45
C THR A 300 -15.59 7.88 24.67
N LEU A 301 -16.43 7.59 25.65
CA LEU A 301 -16.08 6.89 26.88
C LEU A 301 -16.51 5.42 26.79
N THR A 302 -15.66 4.50 27.20
CA THR A 302 -15.99 3.09 27.34
C THR A 302 -15.92 2.69 28.81
N LEU A 303 -17.07 2.38 29.38
CA LEU A 303 -17.27 2.07 30.78
C LEU A 303 -17.03 0.58 31.03
N GLY A 304 -16.02 0.24 31.82
CA GLY A 304 -15.73 -1.14 32.20
C GLY A 304 -16.19 -1.50 33.60
N GLN A 305 -16.14 -0.54 34.53
CA GLN A 305 -16.49 -0.74 35.93
C GLN A 305 -17.14 0.53 36.51
N SER A 306 -18.00 0.35 37.51
CA SER A 306 -18.47 1.47 38.33
C SER A 306 -17.34 2.01 39.20
N THR A 307 -17.32 3.32 39.45
CA THR A 307 -16.43 3.93 40.42
C THR A 307 -16.82 3.47 41.84
N SER A 308 -15.82 3.29 42.70
CA SER A 308 -16.08 3.36 44.13
C SER A 308 -16.45 4.82 44.46
N THR A 309 -17.48 5.03 45.28
CA THR A 309 -18.06 6.36 45.60
C THR A 309 -17.08 7.39 46.19
N THR A 310 -15.81 7.03 46.35
CA THR A 310 -14.75 7.85 46.95
C THR A 310 -13.59 8.17 46.01
N THR A 311 -13.55 7.63 44.79
CA THR A 311 -12.43 7.84 43.85
C THR A 311 -12.95 7.97 42.41
N PRO A 312 -13.37 9.18 41.97
CA PRO A 312 -13.77 9.40 40.58
C PRO A 312 -12.55 9.29 39.66
N TYR A 313 -12.80 8.98 38.39
CA TYR A 313 -11.77 8.98 37.36
C TYR A 313 -11.45 10.41 36.91
N THR A 314 -10.17 10.66 36.61
CA THR A 314 -9.73 11.87 35.91
C THR A 314 -9.50 11.52 34.45
N LEU A 315 -10.28 12.15 33.57
CA LEU A 315 -10.11 12.13 32.12
C LEU A 315 -9.31 13.38 31.71
N SER A 316 -8.14 13.20 31.13
CA SER A 316 -7.34 14.29 30.56
C SER A 316 -7.35 14.20 29.04
N VAL A 317 -7.92 15.22 28.40
CA VAL A 317 -7.92 15.42 26.95
C VAL A 317 -6.83 16.42 26.61
N ALA A 318 -5.92 16.04 25.72
CA ALA A 318 -4.84 16.90 25.24
C ALA A 318 -4.53 16.61 23.77
N PRO A 319 -3.89 17.51 23.02
CA PRO A 319 -3.38 17.21 21.69
C PRO A 319 -2.45 15.99 21.73
N ASN A 320 -2.51 15.14 20.70
CA ASN A 320 -1.65 13.96 20.61
C ASN A 320 -0.28 14.32 20.01
N THR A 321 0.59 14.86 20.84
CA THR A 321 1.92 15.33 20.43
C THR A 321 2.80 14.20 19.87
N SER A 322 2.69 12.98 20.40
CA SER A 322 3.45 11.83 19.89
C SER A 322 3.11 11.46 18.45
N THR A 323 1.84 11.57 18.06
CA THR A 323 1.44 11.35 16.65
C THR A 323 1.92 12.51 15.78
N MET A 324 1.82 13.76 16.25
CA MET A 324 2.35 14.91 15.53
C MET A 324 3.86 14.77 15.26
N GLU A 325 4.65 14.38 16.26
CA GLU A 325 6.09 14.11 16.11
C GLU A 325 6.36 13.02 15.09
N SER A 326 5.68 11.88 15.22
CA SER A 326 5.84 10.75 14.29
C SER A 326 5.51 11.13 12.84
N ASP A 327 4.46 11.92 12.62
CA ASP A 327 4.06 12.39 11.29
C ASP A 327 5.11 13.35 10.71
N ILE A 328 5.66 14.26 11.53
CA ILE A 328 6.73 15.18 11.14
C ILE A 328 8.04 14.43 10.84
N GLU A 329 8.41 13.45 11.66
CA GLU A 329 9.57 12.58 11.43
C GLU A 329 9.45 11.80 10.12
N THR A 330 8.27 11.24 9.87
CA THR A 330 7.96 10.52 8.62
C THR A 330 8.08 11.45 7.42
N PHE A 331 7.53 12.67 7.50
CA PHE A 331 7.70 13.68 6.47
C PHE A 331 9.17 13.99 6.18
N VAL A 332 9.98 14.26 7.22
CA VAL A 332 11.40 14.57 7.04
C VAL A 332 12.13 13.39 6.38
N SER A 333 11.82 12.16 6.78
CA SER A 333 12.40 10.94 6.21
C SER A 333 12.03 10.75 4.73
N ASP A 334 10.74 10.85 4.39
CA ASP A 334 10.27 10.66 3.03
C ASP A 334 10.75 11.77 2.08
N TYR A 335 10.81 13.01 2.58
CA TYR A 335 11.39 14.13 1.84
C TYR A 335 12.87 13.86 1.54
N ASN A 336 13.63 13.44 2.56
CA ASN A 336 15.05 13.12 2.39
C ASN A 336 15.28 11.92 1.46
N THR A 337 14.33 10.98 1.39
CA THR A 337 14.36 9.88 0.43
C THR A 337 14.27 10.41 -0.99
N VAL A 338 13.35 11.35 -1.28
CA VAL A 338 13.27 12.01 -2.59
C VAL A 338 14.57 12.73 -2.92
N ILE A 339 15.09 13.56 -2.01
CA ILE A 339 16.33 14.30 -2.22
C ILE A 339 17.53 13.37 -2.45
N SER A 340 17.60 12.26 -1.73
CA SER A 340 18.67 11.26 -1.88
C SER A 340 18.57 10.50 -3.21
N THR A 341 17.35 10.12 -3.62
CA THR A 341 17.09 9.53 -4.93
C THR A 341 17.53 10.48 -6.03
N VAL A 342 17.13 11.75 -5.96
CA VAL A 342 17.56 12.76 -6.92
C VAL A 342 19.09 12.87 -6.94
N ALA A 343 19.74 13.04 -5.78
CA ALA A 343 21.18 13.19 -5.69
C ALA A 343 21.92 11.98 -6.30
N SER A 344 21.40 10.77 -6.11
CA SER A 344 21.93 9.54 -6.73
C SER A 344 21.79 9.59 -8.26
N LEU A 345 20.60 9.92 -8.75
CA LEU A 345 20.28 9.95 -10.18
C LEU A 345 20.99 11.08 -10.94
N THR A 346 21.41 12.15 -10.25
CA THR A 346 22.14 13.29 -10.83
C THR A 346 23.60 13.37 -10.40
N SER A 347 24.15 12.32 -9.78
CA SER A 347 25.51 12.33 -9.27
C SER A 347 26.56 12.37 -10.41
N PHE A 348 27.78 12.81 -10.09
CA PHE A 348 28.93 12.70 -10.98
C PHE A 348 30.09 12.02 -10.26
N ASN A 349 30.62 10.95 -10.85
CA ASN A 349 31.74 10.16 -10.35
C ASN A 349 32.96 10.33 -11.27
N SER A 350 33.89 11.20 -10.87
CA SER A 350 35.13 11.46 -11.62
C SER A 350 36.07 10.26 -11.75
N SER A 351 35.89 9.23 -10.91
CA SER A 351 36.68 7.99 -10.96
C SER A 351 36.05 6.91 -11.84
N GLY A 352 34.87 7.16 -12.43
CA GLY A 352 34.23 6.27 -13.38
C GLY A 352 34.92 6.24 -14.74
N ALA A 353 34.62 5.19 -15.52
CA ALA A 353 35.05 5.10 -16.92
C ALA A 353 34.55 6.32 -17.71
N ALA A 354 35.36 6.79 -18.66
CA ALA A 354 35.03 7.94 -19.50
C ALA A 354 33.70 7.70 -20.23
N GLY A 355 32.69 8.55 -20.03
CA GLY A 355 31.36 8.35 -20.63
C GLY A 355 30.32 7.68 -19.72
N SER A 356 30.74 7.16 -18.56
CA SER A 356 29.84 6.57 -17.54
C SER A 356 29.97 7.25 -16.18
N GLN A 357 30.45 8.50 -16.17
CA GLN A 357 30.69 9.26 -14.94
C GLN A 357 29.44 9.94 -14.39
N GLY A 358 28.38 10.11 -15.19
CA GLY A 358 27.15 10.76 -14.76
C GLY A 358 26.07 9.77 -14.34
N GLY A 359 25.28 10.14 -13.33
CA GLY A 359 24.00 9.50 -13.08
C GLY A 359 23.04 9.70 -14.27
N PRO A 360 22.02 8.84 -14.42
CA PRO A 360 21.18 8.80 -15.62
C PRO A 360 20.41 10.10 -15.88
N LEU A 361 20.10 10.88 -14.85
CA LEU A 361 19.39 12.16 -14.95
C LEU A 361 20.31 13.37 -14.76
N LEU A 362 21.64 13.20 -14.84
CA LEU A 362 22.58 14.30 -14.73
C LEU A 362 22.27 15.38 -15.78
N GLY A 363 22.07 16.62 -15.32
CA GLY A 363 21.73 17.75 -16.19
C GLY A 363 20.25 17.86 -16.57
N SER A 364 19.38 16.96 -16.09
CA SER A 364 17.94 17.02 -16.35
C SER A 364 17.32 18.31 -15.81
N THR A 365 16.62 19.06 -16.67
CA THR A 365 15.86 20.25 -16.28
C THR A 365 14.69 19.92 -15.37
N MET A 366 14.03 18.77 -15.61
CA MET A 366 12.94 18.25 -14.79
C MET A 366 13.38 18.10 -13.32
N VAL A 367 14.51 17.42 -13.10
CA VAL A 367 15.02 17.17 -11.75
C VAL A 367 15.41 18.46 -11.04
N ASN A 368 16.08 19.37 -11.75
CA ASN A 368 16.44 20.69 -11.21
C ASN A 368 15.20 21.51 -10.82
N GLN A 369 14.13 21.46 -11.62
CA GLN A 369 12.87 22.14 -11.31
C GLN A 369 12.18 21.56 -10.08
N ILE A 370 12.15 20.23 -9.94
CA ILE A 370 11.60 19.55 -8.76
C ILE A 370 12.36 19.98 -7.50
N GLN A 371 13.70 19.89 -7.52
CA GLN A 371 14.53 20.27 -6.37
C GLN A 371 14.38 21.74 -6.00
N ALA A 372 14.39 22.66 -6.98
CA ALA A 372 14.24 24.08 -6.73
C ALA A 372 12.86 24.40 -6.12
N THR A 373 11.80 23.79 -6.65
CA THR A 373 10.43 23.99 -6.15
C THR A 373 10.29 23.49 -4.71
N PHE A 374 10.81 22.29 -4.42
CA PHE A 374 10.76 21.71 -3.09
C PHE A 374 11.57 22.53 -2.08
N GLY A 375 12.79 22.92 -2.45
CA GLY A 375 13.66 23.76 -1.63
C GLY A 375 13.03 25.10 -1.27
N VAL A 376 12.30 25.73 -2.22
CA VAL A 376 11.55 26.96 -1.94
C VAL A 376 10.42 26.71 -0.95
N ILE A 377 9.65 25.64 -1.11
CA ILE A 377 8.52 25.34 -0.22
C ILE A 377 9.00 25.08 1.22
N VAL A 378 9.97 24.17 1.41
CA VAL A 378 10.48 23.83 2.75
C VAL A 378 11.32 24.96 3.37
N GLY A 379 11.89 25.84 2.55
CA GLY A 379 12.60 27.05 3.00
C GLY A 379 11.69 28.26 3.28
N SER A 380 10.40 28.18 2.95
CA SER A 380 9.46 29.31 3.08
C SER A 380 8.78 29.37 4.45
N SER A 381 8.25 30.55 4.78
CA SER A 381 7.34 30.73 5.91
C SER A 381 5.89 30.61 5.48
N VAL A 382 5.07 29.94 6.29
CA VAL A 382 3.61 29.88 6.10
C VAL A 382 2.95 30.83 7.07
N THR A 383 1.96 31.60 6.61
CA THR A 383 1.14 32.45 7.48
C THR A 383 -0.32 32.03 7.43
N SER A 384 -0.88 31.74 8.60
CA SER A 384 -2.30 31.38 8.78
C SER A 384 -2.79 31.89 10.14
N GLY A 385 -4.01 32.42 10.21
CA GLY A 385 -4.59 32.90 11.47
C GLY A 385 -3.81 34.03 12.17
N GLY A 386 -2.95 34.76 11.45
CA GLY A 386 -2.05 35.78 12.03
C GLY A 386 -0.76 35.22 12.63
N ILE A 387 -0.53 33.91 12.55
CA ILE A 387 0.70 33.23 12.98
C ILE A 387 1.55 32.98 11.74
N THR A 388 2.83 33.38 11.79
CA THR A 388 3.83 33.06 10.78
C THR A 388 4.77 31.99 11.32
N ALA A 389 4.81 30.83 10.67
CA ALA A 389 5.55 29.65 11.09
C ALA A 389 6.58 29.21 10.01
N THR A 390 7.65 28.54 10.45
CA THR A 390 8.74 28.00 9.62
C THR A 390 9.19 26.64 10.17
N LEU A 391 9.76 25.78 9.33
CA LEU A 391 10.34 24.51 9.79
C LEU A 391 11.47 24.70 10.83
N ALA A 392 12.22 25.79 10.72
CA ALA A 392 13.29 26.11 11.66
C ALA A 392 12.79 26.32 13.10
N GLN A 393 11.57 26.87 13.27
CA GLN A 393 10.96 27.04 14.60
C GLN A 393 10.55 25.70 15.24
N LEU A 394 10.35 24.66 14.44
CA LEU A 394 10.12 23.29 14.90
C LEU A 394 11.43 22.50 15.09
N GLY A 395 12.59 23.16 15.02
CA GLY A 395 13.89 22.49 15.15
C GLY A 395 14.34 21.73 13.91
N ILE A 396 13.69 21.94 12.76
CA ILE A 396 14.02 21.29 11.49
C ILE A 396 14.84 22.25 10.63
N SER A 397 16.08 21.88 10.31
CA SER A 397 16.98 22.67 9.46
C SER A 397 17.03 22.14 8.03
N LEU A 398 17.17 23.05 7.08
CA LEU A 398 17.44 22.74 5.66
C LEU A 398 18.94 22.86 5.40
N ASN A 399 19.56 21.80 4.89
CA ASN A 399 20.95 21.87 4.43
C ASN A 399 21.02 22.64 3.10
N PRO A 400 21.75 23.76 3.02
CA PRO A 400 21.77 24.60 1.82
C PRO A 400 22.52 23.97 0.64
N THR A 401 23.33 22.95 0.88
CA THR A 401 24.13 22.28 -0.15
C THR A 401 23.44 21.03 -0.68
N SER A 402 22.95 20.16 0.21
CA SER A 402 22.28 18.91 -0.19
C SER A 402 20.78 19.07 -0.40
N GLY A 403 20.15 20.12 0.15
CA GLY A 403 18.70 20.30 0.14
C GLY A 403 17.94 19.36 1.07
N THR A 404 18.64 18.57 1.91
CA THR A 404 18.04 17.63 2.87
C THR A 404 17.57 18.35 4.13
N LEU A 405 16.50 17.85 4.75
CA LEU A 405 16.01 18.30 6.05
C LEU A 405 16.67 17.51 7.19
N THR A 406 16.86 18.13 8.34
CA THR A 406 17.38 17.46 9.54
C THR A 406 16.69 17.99 10.78
N ILE A 407 16.12 17.09 11.59
CA ILE A 407 15.65 17.42 12.94
C ILE A 407 16.91 17.65 13.78
N SER A 408 17.27 18.91 13.92
CA SER A 408 18.54 19.34 14.52
C SER A 408 18.45 19.38 16.03
N ASP A 409 17.23 19.56 16.55
CA ASP A 409 16.93 19.56 17.97
C ASP A 409 15.57 18.90 18.24
N PRO A 410 15.56 17.61 18.62
CA PRO A 410 14.34 16.90 19.00
C PRO A 410 13.60 17.55 20.17
N THR A 411 14.30 18.27 21.06
CA THR A 411 13.66 18.96 22.18
C THR A 411 12.95 20.23 21.74
N THR A 412 13.44 20.90 20.68
CA THR A 412 12.70 22.03 20.07
C THR A 412 11.44 21.54 19.38
N LEU A 413 11.49 20.37 18.73
CA LEU A 413 10.30 19.75 18.14
C LEU A 413 9.26 19.39 19.20
N ASP A 414 9.66 18.69 20.27
CA ASP A 414 8.79 18.34 21.42
C ASP A 414 8.17 19.60 22.05
N ASN A 415 8.97 20.65 22.28
CA ASN A 415 8.46 21.92 22.79
C ASN A 415 7.47 22.60 21.83
N ALA A 416 7.71 22.54 20.51
CA ALA A 416 6.81 23.13 19.52
C ALA A 416 5.45 22.43 19.51
N VAL A 417 5.42 21.09 19.51
CA VAL A 417 4.15 20.33 19.52
C VAL A 417 3.42 20.40 20.86
N THR A 418 4.13 20.51 21.98
CA THR A 418 3.52 20.56 23.33
C THR A 418 3.07 21.95 23.75
N SER A 419 3.87 22.98 23.45
CA SER A 419 3.69 24.33 24.00
C SER A 419 3.10 25.33 23.00
N ASP A 420 3.24 25.08 21.69
CA ASP A 420 2.70 25.95 20.64
C ASP A 420 2.08 25.13 19.47
N PRO A 421 1.05 24.31 19.75
CA PRO A 421 0.39 23.50 18.71
C PRO A 421 -0.19 24.39 17.59
N ALA A 422 -0.63 25.62 17.91
CA ALA A 422 -1.13 26.55 16.91
C ALA A 422 -0.08 26.94 15.85
N GLN A 423 1.21 26.96 16.21
CA GLN A 423 2.29 27.16 15.24
C GLN A 423 2.47 25.95 14.32
N VAL A 424 2.37 24.73 14.85
CA VAL A 424 2.41 23.49 14.05
C VAL A 424 1.21 23.43 13.10
N GLU A 425 0.02 23.74 13.60
CA GLU A 425 -1.21 23.84 12.80
C GLU A 425 -1.10 24.90 11.69
N ALA A 426 -0.54 26.07 12.00
CA ALA A 426 -0.34 27.11 11.00
C ALA A 426 0.62 26.65 9.90
N LEU A 427 1.67 25.89 10.23
CA LEU A 427 2.67 25.39 9.29
C LEU A 427 2.14 24.26 8.38
N PHE A 428 1.32 23.37 8.93
CA PHE A 428 0.79 22.18 8.26
C PHE A 428 -0.74 22.26 8.04
N ASN A 429 -1.25 23.46 7.77
CA ASN A 429 -2.67 23.63 7.46
C ASN A 429 -3.03 23.12 6.06
N SER A 430 -4.31 22.78 5.85
CA SER A 430 -4.83 22.22 4.61
C SER A 430 -4.97 23.20 3.44
N THR A 431 -4.72 24.50 3.65
CA THR A 431 -4.92 25.54 2.62
C THR A 431 -3.60 25.93 1.97
N ASN A 432 -2.61 26.37 2.75
CA ASN A 432 -1.30 26.83 2.28
C ASN A 432 -0.14 26.27 3.11
N GLY A 433 -0.37 25.24 3.92
CA GLY A 433 0.68 24.58 4.70
C GLY A 433 1.72 23.89 3.82
N ILE A 434 2.90 23.64 4.37
CA ILE A 434 4.03 23.02 3.65
C ILE A 434 3.62 21.69 3.02
N GLY A 435 2.91 20.84 3.78
CA GLY A 435 2.46 19.55 3.28
C GLY A 435 1.52 19.68 2.09
N GLN A 436 0.60 20.65 2.13
CA GLN A 436 -0.33 20.89 1.02
C GLN A 436 0.37 21.49 -0.20
N GLN A 437 1.31 22.42 -0.01
CA GLN A 437 2.10 22.98 -1.12
C GLN A 437 2.91 21.90 -1.82
N LEU A 438 3.59 21.02 -1.06
CA LEU A 438 4.34 19.90 -1.62
C LEU A 438 3.41 18.92 -2.35
N ASN A 439 2.29 18.52 -1.75
CA ASN A 439 1.31 17.63 -2.35
C ASN A 439 0.77 18.17 -3.69
N ALA A 440 0.44 19.47 -3.74
CA ALA A 440 -0.02 20.12 -4.96
C ALA A 440 1.04 20.11 -6.06
N GLN A 441 2.31 20.37 -5.72
CA GLN A 441 3.41 20.33 -6.70
C GLN A 441 3.72 18.91 -7.16
N ILE A 442 3.75 17.93 -6.25
CA ILE A 442 3.90 16.51 -6.61
C ILE A 442 2.82 16.12 -7.61
N THR A 443 1.56 16.42 -7.31
CA THR A 443 0.43 16.13 -8.22
C THR A 443 0.61 16.82 -9.56
N SER A 444 1.02 18.09 -9.60
CA SER A 444 1.28 18.80 -10.85
C SER A 444 2.43 18.21 -11.66
N PHE A 445 3.41 17.58 -11.01
CA PHE A 445 4.54 16.96 -11.69
C PHE A 445 4.20 15.56 -12.21
N THR A 446 3.42 14.78 -11.46
CA THR A 446 3.13 13.36 -11.73
C THR A 446 1.83 13.12 -12.48
N GLN A 447 0.91 14.10 -12.55
CA GLN A 447 -0.31 13.97 -13.33
C GLN A 447 -0.01 13.78 -14.83
N SER A 448 -0.99 13.26 -15.58
CA SER A 448 -0.88 13.20 -17.04
C SER A 448 -0.73 14.61 -17.65
N GLY A 449 0.21 14.76 -18.57
CA GLY A 449 0.65 16.06 -19.11
C GLY A 449 1.44 16.91 -18.10
N GLY A 450 1.86 16.33 -16.97
CA GLY A 450 2.82 16.93 -16.05
C GLY A 450 4.25 16.78 -16.57
N ILE A 451 5.20 17.46 -15.93
CA ILE A 451 6.61 17.48 -16.37
C ILE A 451 7.27 16.10 -16.43
N ILE A 452 6.86 15.17 -15.54
CA ILE A 452 7.39 13.81 -15.51
C ILE A 452 6.86 13.02 -16.70
N ASP A 453 5.55 13.05 -16.93
CA ASP A 453 4.88 12.38 -18.07
C ASP A 453 5.41 12.90 -19.42
N ASP A 454 5.55 14.23 -19.56
CA ASP A 454 6.10 14.86 -20.77
C ASP A 454 7.56 14.44 -21.03
N THR A 455 8.37 14.36 -19.97
CA THR A 455 9.78 13.93 -20.08
C THR A 455 9.88 12.45 -20.44
N GLU A 456 9.10 11.59 -19.78
CA GLU A 456 9.05 10.15 -20.06
C GLU A 456 8.56 9.88 -21.49
N SER A 457 7.53 10.59 -21.94
CA SER A 457 7.00 10.50 -23.31
C SER A 457 8.03 10.92 -24.37
N THR A 458 8.79 11.99 -24.08
CA THR A 458 9.87 12.46 -24.95
C THR A 458 10.97 11.41 -25.10
N ILE A 459 11.45 10.85 -23.98
CA ILE A 459 12.50 9.81 -23.98
C ILE A 459 11.97 8.52 -24.63
N SER A 460 10.73 8.13 -24.35
CA SER A 460 10.10 6.96 -24.97
C SER A 460 9.96 7.10 -26.49
N THR A 461 9.72 8.32 -26.97
CA THR A 461 9.69 8.62 -28.42
C THR A 461 11.09 8.55 -29.02
N ASN A 462 12.11 9.05 -28.32
CA ASN A 462 13.51 8.90 -28.74
C ASN A 462 13.90 7.42 -28.83
N LEU A 463 13.62 6.64 -27.79
CA LEU A 463 13.88 5.20 -27.72
C LEU A 463 13.25 4.46 -28.90
N GLN A 464 12.01 4.77 -29.26
CA GLN A 464 11.34 4.19 -30.44
C GLN A 464 12.04 4.58 -31.74
N SER A 465 12.49 5.83 -31.87
CA SER A 465 13.23 6.31 -33.03
C SER A 465 14.58 5.61 -33.18
N VAL A 466 15.36 5.54 -32.09
CA VAL A 466 16.67 4.88 -32.05
C VAL A 466 16.52 3.39 -32.30
N THR A 467 15.50 2.74 -31.72
CA THR A 467 15.18 1.32 -31.99
C THR A 467 14.89 1.09 -33.48
N SER A 468 14.13 1.98 -34.11
CA SER A 468 13.85 1.92 -35.55
C SER A 468 15.12 2.11 -36.40
N GLN A 469 16.04 2.97 -35.96
CA GLN A 469 17.36 3.14 -36.59
C GLN A 469 18.21 1.87 -36.44
N THR A 470 18.19 1.21 -35.28
CA THR A 470 18.87 -0.08 -35.05
C THR A 470 18.34 -1.17 -35.97
N THR A 471 17.01 -1.30 -36.13
CA THR A 471 16.41 -2.25 -37.08
C THR A 471 16.78 -1.95 -38.53
N SER A 472 16.84 -0.66 -38.89
CA SER A 472 17.27 -0.23 -40.22
C SER A 472 18.74 -0.58 -40.48
N LEU A 473 19.61 -0.37 -39.48
CA LEU A 473 21.03 -0.76 -39.54
C LEU A 473 21.18 -2.28 -39.66
N GLN A 474 20.41 -3.08 -38.92
CA GLN A 474 20.40 -4.54 -39.05
C GLN A 474 19.96 -5.01 -40.45
N THR A 475 19.01 -4.30 -41.06
CA THR A 475 18.59 -4.59 -42.45
C THR A 475 19.73 -4.25 -43.42
N TYR A 476 20.41 -3.12 -43.21
CA TYR A 476 21.57 -2.73 -44.01
C TYR A 476 22.74 -3.72 -43.87
N ILE A 477 23.02 -4.20 -42.66
CA ILE A 477 24.01 -5.24 -42.38
C ILE A 477 23.72 -6.49 -43.20
N GLN A 478 22.47 -6.98 -43.21
CA GLN A 478 22.08 -8.15 -44.01
C GLN A 478 22.27 -7.94 -45.51
N GLN A 479 21.92 -6.76 -46.03
CA GLN A 479 22.13 -6.43 -47.45
C GLN A 479 23.61 -6.38 -47.80
N LEU A 480 24.44 -5.76 -46.95
CA LEU A 480 25.88 -5.66 -47.16
C LEU A 480 26.54 -7.04 -47.09
N THR A 481 26.14 -7.89 -46.14
CA THR A 481 26.57 -9.29 -46.05
C THR A 481 26.23 -10.07 -47.32
N SER A 482 25.01 -9.93 -47.85
CA SER A 482 24.64 -10.59 -49.11
C SER A 482 25.50 -10.12 -50.28
N GLN A 483 25.69 -8.80 -50.41
CA GLN A 483 26.48 -8.21 -51.49
C GLN A 483 27.94 -8.68 -51.44
N TYR A 484 28.57 -8.63 -50.27
CA TYR A 484 29.94 -9.10 -50.11
C TYR A 484 30.04 -10.61 -50.31
N THR A 485 29.06 -11.41 -49.86
CA THR A 485 29.04 -12.85 -50.14
C THR A 485 29.05 -13.12 -51.63
N ASP A 486 28.19 -12.46 -52.41
CA ASP A 486 28.14 -12.61 -53.86
C ASP A 486 29.46 -12.20 -54.54
N GLU A 487 30.06 -11.09 -54.11
CA GLU A 487 31.34 -10.60 -54.63
C GLU A 487 32.51 -11.55 -54.32
N PHE A 488 32.63 -12.02 -53.08
CA PHE A 488 33.70 -12.93 -52.66
C PHE A 488 33.50 -14.35 -53.20
N THR A 489 32.27 -14.83 -53.38
CA THR A 489 31.99 -16.10 -54.08
C THR A 489 32.38 -16.00 -55.56
N SER A 490 32.00 -14.92 -56.25
CA SER A 490 32.39 -14.69 -57.65
C SER A 490 33.91 -14.60 -57.81
N LEU A 491 34.59 -13.96 -56.86
CA LEU A 491 36.05 -13.90 -56.81
C LEU A 491 36.67 -15.29 -56.59
N ASN A 492 36.13 -16.10 -55.69
CA ASN A 492 36.57 -17.48 -55.45
C ASN A 492 36.41 -18.35 -56.70
N ASP A 493 35.31 -18.19 -57.45
CA ASP A 493 35.08 -18.90 -58.71
C ASP A 493 36.09 -18.49 -59.79
N LEU A 494 36.40 -17.20 -59.91
CA LEU A 494 37.43 -16.69 -60.81
C LEU A 494 38.81 -17.24 -60.44
N MET A 495 39.16 -17.24 -59.15
CA MET A 495 40.43 -17.80 -58.67
C MET A 495 40.53 -19.30 -58.94
N THR A 496 39.46 -20.05 -58.72
CA THR A 496 39.38 -21.49 -59.02
C THR A 496 39.57 -21.74 -60.53
N THR A 497 38.88 -20.96 -61.37
CA THR A 497 39.02 -21.03 -62.83
C THR A 497 40.45 -20.71 -63.27
N THR A 498 41.03 -19.63 -62.76
CA THR A 498 42.41 -19.22 -63.06
C THR A 498 43.43 -20.27 -62.60
N ASN A 499 43.21 -20.90 -61.45
CA ASN A 499 44.06 -21.98 -60.95
C ASN A 499 43.96 -23.22 -61.87
N ASN A 500 42.74 -23.61 -62.26
CA ASN A 500 42.53 -24.70 -63.22
C ASN A 500 43.14 -24.41 -64.60
N GLU A 501 43.02 -23.18 -65.11
CA GLU A 501 43.70 -22.75 -66.34
C GLU A 501 45.22 -22.77 -66.20
N SER A 502 45.76 -22.30 -65.07
CA SER A 502 47.20 -22.35 -64.79
C SER A 502 47.72 -23.80 -64.70
N GLN A 503 46.98 -24.71 -64.06
CA GLN A 503 47.30 -26.13 -64.02
C GLN A 503 47.20 -26.77 -65.42
N TYR A 504 46.19 -26.39 -66.21
CA TYR A 504 46.04 -26.83 -67.59
C TYR A 504 47.21 -26.34 -68.47
N LEU A 505 47.59 -25.07 -68.37
CA LEU A 505 48.75 -24.52 -69.07
C LEU A 505 50.05 -25.17 -68.60
N THR A 506 50.18 -25.43 -67.29
CA THR A 506 51.33 -26.18 -66.74
C THR A 506 51.38 -27.60 -67.30
N ALA A 507 50.25 -28.28 -67.42
CA ALA A 507 50.16 -29.62 -68.03
C ALA A 507 50.42 -29.58 -69.54
N LEU A 508 49.97 -28.54 -70.25
CA LEU A 508 50.11 -28.34 -71.69
C LEU A 508 51.55 -27.98 -72.09
N PHE A 509 52.24 -27.18 -71.28
CA PHE A 509 53.62 -26.74 -71.51
C PHE A 509 54.67 -27.58 -70.79
N GLY A 510 54.24 -28.68 -70.15
CA GLY A 510 55.09 -29.60 -69.42
C GLY A 510 55.39 -29.07 -68.02
N GLY A 511 54.76 -29.67 -67.00
CA GLY A 511 55.06 -29.39 -65.60
C GLY A 511 56.56 -29.56 -65.30
N ALA A 512 56.98 -29.16 -64.10
CA ALA A 512 58.38 -28.91 -63.67
C ALA A 512 59.48 -29.97 -63.96
N ASN A 513 59.23 -31.02 -64.75
CA ASN A 513 60.20 -31.96 -65.32
C ASN A 513 59.89 -32.43 -66.77
N SER A 514 59.14 -31.70 -67.60
CA SER A 514 58.82 -32.16 -68.97
C SER A 514 59.18 -31.14 -70.06
N SER A 515 60.11 -31.52 -70.94
CA SER A 515 60.53 -30.78 -72.13
C SER A 515 59.37 -30.60 -73.11
N GLY A 516 58.99 -29.34 -73.38
CA GLY A 516 57.90 -28.98 -74.29
C GLY A 516 58.03 -29.64 -75.68
N THR A 517 56.99 -30.37 -76.07
CA THR A 517 56.85 -31.03 -77.38
C THR A 517 56.05 -30.18 -78.36
N LEU A 518 56.34 -28.89 -78.50
CA LEU A 518 55.78 -28.05 -79.58
C LEU A 518 56.80 -27.01 -80.08
N ASN A 519 58.01 -27.47 -80.44
CA ASN A 519 58.85 -26.78 -81.43
C ASN A 519 59.89 -27.75 -82.05
N SER A 520 59.48 -28.53 -83.05
CA SER A 520 60.27 -28.81 -84.26
C SER A 520 59.56 -29.87 -85.12
N SER A 521 58.78 -29.39 -86.09
CA SER A 521 58.53 -30.13 -87.32
C SER A 521 59.12 -29.33 -88.48
N SER A 522 60.38 -29.61 -88.83
CA SER A 522 60.94 -29.37 -90.17
C SER A 522 62.34 -29.98 -90.28
N SER A 523 62.43 -31.01 -91.14
CA SER A 523 63.61 -31.58 -91.81
C SER A 523 64.62 -32.38 -90.99
#